data_AF-A0A7X6Y3D9-F1
#
_entry.id   AF-A0A7X6Y3D9-F1
#
_cell.length_a   1.000
_cell.length_b   1.000
_cell.length_c   1.000
_cell.angle_alpha   90.00
_cell.angle_beta   90.00
_cell.angle_gamma   90.00
#
_symmetry.space_group_name_H-M   'P 1'
#
loop_
_entity.id
_entity.type
_entity.pdbx_description
1 polymer ?
#
loop_
_entity_poly.entity_id
_entity_poly.type
_entity_poly.pdbx_seq_one_letter_code
_entity_poly.pdbx_strand_id
1 'polypeptide(L)'
;MKKGFFYFFLGILAAVILFALGGCLFGRHDELHLPEVTLFELFKSSGAEFVSSEVIFQGKLDTKYQNEDDLNKLVEGLTESLEITENCENECESVKESDFVKVMEKSGKTSEDEMVNIIIELKKPFELKNAGGVFEEGVIGLSISGSSTCDRVQEIRRNIEAVFACYKIKPEVKCTVTGFFDGKLDSKEMNKVCRNMLGTLDARKVRDINGKNLVGVSAYSPAIGSFIEIDGDRSNIQLNFRYSAYEDKTFIWIGIPAIF
;
A
#
# COMPACT_ATOMS: atom_id res chain seq x y z
N MET A 1 22.28 33.15 -52.48
CA MET A 1 22.60 32.89 -51.05
C MET A 1 21.40 32.84 -50.10
N LYS A 2 20.34 33.68 -50.25
CA LYS A 2 19.22 33.72 -49.28
C LYS A 2 18.34 32.46 -49.23
N LYS A 3 18.11 31.77 -50.35
CA LYS A 3 17.24 30.57 -50.40
C LYS A 3 17.87 29.36 -49.69
N GLY A 4 19.17 29.14 -49.84
CA GLY A 4 19.87 28.02 -49.17
C GLY A 4 19.87 28.17 -47.64
N PHE A 5 20.02 29.40 -47.14
CA PHE A 5 19.96 29.68 -45.71
C PHE A 5 18.55 29.45 -45.12
N PHE A 6 17.50 29.72 -45.90
CA PHE A 6 16.11 29.47 -45.51
C PHE A 6 15.82 27.97 -45.38
N TYR A 7 16.25 27.14 -46.34
CA TYR A 7 16.08 25.68 -46.26
C TYR A 7 16.90 25.05 -45.13
N PHE A 8 18.07 25.61 -44.83
CA PHE A 8 18.89 25.17 -43.69
C PHE A 8 18.17 25.43 -42.36
N PHE A 9 17.58 26.61 -42.18
CA PHE A 9 16.77 26.93 -40.99
C PHE A 9 15.52 26.05 -40.88
N LEU A 10 14.84 25.78 -42.00
CA LEU A 10 13.67 24.91 -42.03
C LEU A 10 14.01 23.47 -41.63
N GLY A 11 15.19 22.98 -42.05
CA GLY A 11 15.71 21.66 -41.67
C GLY A 11 16.00 21.55 -40.16
N ILE A 12 16.61 22.59 -39.56
CA ILE A 12 16.86 22.63 -38.11
C ILE A 12 15.54 22.65 -37.34
N LEU A 13 14.57 23.47 -37.77
CA LEU A 13 13.26 23.55 -37.12
C LEU A 13 12.53 22.20 -37.15
N ALA A 14 12.55 21.51 -38.30
CA ALA A 14 11.95 20.18 -38.44
C ALA A 14 12.65 19.15 -37.53
N ALA A 15 13.99 19.20 -37.41
CA ALA A 15 14.73 18.31 -36.54
C ALA A 15 14.41 18.54 -35.05
N VAL A 16 14.27 19.81 -34.62
CA VAL A 16 13.87 20.15 -33.24
C VAL A 16 12.45 19.66 -32.94
N ILE A 17 11.51 19.84 -33.88
CA ILE A 17 10.14 19.35 -33.73
C ILE A 17 10.11 17.83 -33.67
N LEU A 18 10.88 17.12 -34.50
CA LEU A 18 11.01 15.67 -34.45
C LEU A 18 11.65 15.17 -33.15
N PHE A 19 12.62 15.91 -32.60
CA PHE A 19 13.24 15.57 -31.32
C PHE A 19 12.29 15.83 -30.14
N ALA A 20 11.50 16.91 -30.19
CA ALA A 20 10.47 17.20 -29.20
C ALA A 20 9.30 16.20 -29.26
N LEU A 21 8.82 15.86 -30.46
CA LEU A 21 7.81 14.81 -30.66
C LEU A 21 8.36 13.44 -30.29
N GLY A 22 9.64 13.16 -30.59
CA GLY A 22 10.34 11.97 -30.12
C GLY A 22 10.44 11.93 -28.60
N GLY A 23 10.71 13.05 -27.94
CA GLY A 23 10.69 13.16 -26.48
C GLY A 23 9.29 13.05 -25.85
N CYS A 24 8.22 13.38 -26.57
CA CYS A 24 6.84 13.16 -26.11
C CYS A 24 6.32 11.74 -26.41
N LEU A 25 6.73 11.12 -27.52
CA LEU A 25 6.30 9.77 -27.94
C LEU A 25 7.18 8.66 -27.34
N PHE A 26 8.47 8.92 -27.14
CA PHE A 26 9.42 8.08 -26.41
C PHE A 26 9.79 8.67 -25.05
N GLY A 27 9.05 9.69 -24.60
CA GLY A 27 8.98 10.00 -23.19
C GLY A 27 8.50 8.72 -22.54
N ARG A 28 9.44 7.97 -21.96
CA ARG A 28 9.13 6.86 -21.08
C ARG A 28 8.04 7.41 -20.18
N HIS A 29 6.85 6.82 -20.27
CA HIS A 29 6.06 6.70 -19.08
C HIS A 29 7.02 6.00 -18.11
N ASP A 30 7.69 6.77 -17.27
CA ASP A 30 8.19 6.25 -16.02
C ASP A 30 6.90 5.85 -15.30
N GLU A 31 6.38 4.67 -15.63
CA GLU A 31 5.36 4.03 -14.83
C GLU A 31 5.94 4.05 -13.43
N LEU A 32 5.30 4.81 -12.57
CA LEU A 32 5.64 4.85 -11.17
C LEU A 32 5.56 3.39 -10.70
N HIS A 33 6.71 2.73 -10.58
CA HIS A 33 6.79 1.34 -10.17
C HIS A 33 6.45 1.28 -8.69
N LEU A 34 5.15 1.21 -8.43
CA LEU A 34 4.60 1.12 -7.09
C LEU A 34 4.84 -0.30 -6.55
N PRO A 35 5.43 -0.42 -5.35
CA PRO A 35 5.68 -1.73 -4.73
C PRO A 35 4.43 -2.61 -4.69
N GLU A 36 3.25 -2.01 -4.49
CA GLU A 36 1.97 -2.72 -4.41
C GLU A 36 1.55 -3.35 -5.75
N VAL A 37 1.91 -2.72 -6.86
CA VAL A 37 1.70 -3.29 -8.21
C VAL A 37 2.62 -4.48 -8.42
N THR A 38 3.90 -4.34 -8.03
CA THR A 38 4.88 -5.43 -8.07
C THR A 38 4.47 -6.62 -7.18
N LEU A 39 3.86 -6.34 -6.01
CA LEU A 39 3.29 -7.39 -5.15
C LEU A 39 2.22 -8.19 -5.88
N PHE A 40 1.34 -7.53 -6.64
CA PHE A 40 0.27 -8.21 -7.36
C PHE A 40 0.80 -9.07 -8.51
N GLU A 41 1.81 -8.58 -9.25
CA GLU A 41 2.50 -9.38 -10.27
C GLU A 41 3.18 -10.61 -9.66
N LEU A 42 3.82 -10.44 -8.50
CA LEU A 42 4.39 -11.52 -7.72
C LEU A 42 3.32 -12.54 -7.31
N PHE A 43 2.16 -12.07 -6.82
CA PHE A 43 1.02 -12.94 -6.48
C PHE A 43 0.55 -13.75 -7.68
N LYS A 44 0.36 -13.11 -8.85
CA LYS A 44 -0.05 -13.82 -10.08
C LYS A 44 0.92 -14.94 -10.46
N SER A 45 2.23 -14.74 -10.23
CA SER A 45 3.24 -15.78 -10.51
C SER A 45 3.14 -17.01 -9.60
N SER A 46 2.41 -16.93 -8.48
CA SER A 46 2.20 -18.06 -7.56
C SER A 46 1.30 -19.15 -8.16
N GLY A 47 0.38 -18.78 -9.05
CA GLY A 47 -0.69 -19.64 -9.55
C GLY A 47 -1.82 -19.88 -8.54
N ALA A 48 -1.85 -19.16 -7.42
CA ALA A 48 -2.94 -19.21 -6.45
C ALA A 48 -4.20 -18.50 -6.98
N GLU A 49 -5.36 -18.96 -6.56
CA GLU A 49 -6.62 -18.25 -6.72
C GLU A 49 -6.67 -17.06 -5.75
N PHE A 50 -7.12 -15.91 -6.26
CA PHE A 50 -7.19 -14.67 -5.50
C PHE A 50 -8.40 -14.66 -4.55
N VAL A 51 -8.21 -14.13 -3.34
CA VAL A 51 -9.28 -13.95 -2.35
C VAL A 51 -9.53 -12.48 -2.08
N SER A 52 -8.50 -11.77 -1.62
CA SER A 52 -8.59 -10.37 -1.24
C SER A 52 -7.22 -9.72 -1.20
N SER A 53 -7.21 -8.41 -1.25
CA SER A 53 -6.04 -7.59 -0.95
C SER A 53 -6.38 -6.52 0.06
N GLU A 54 -5.37 -6.08 0.81
CA GLU A 54 -5.47 -4.97 1.74
C GLU A 54 -4.30 -4.02 1.52
N VAL A 55 -4.57 -2.72 1.52
CA VAL A 55 -3.57 -1.67 1.46
C VAL A 55 -3.75 -0.77 2.68
N ILE A 56 -2.67 -0.55 3.42
CA ILE A 56 -2.66 0.23 4.65
C ILE A 56 -1.71 1.41 4.45
N PHE A 57 -2.22 2.60 4.72
CA PHE A 57 -1.48 3.85 4.74
C PHE A 57 -1.35 4.32 6.18
N GLN A 58 -0.12 4.52 6.65
CA GLN A 58 0.14 4.98 8.01
C GLN A 58 1.01 6.24 8.00
N GLY A 59 0.59 7.27 8.72
CA GLY A 59 1.27 8.56 8.73
C GLY A 59 1.31 9.20 10.11
N LYS A 60 2.33 10.03 10.33
CA LYS A 60 2.40 10.90 11.52
C LYS A 60 1.72 12.24 11.23
N LEU A 61 0.94 12.72 12.19
CA LEU A 61 0.27 14.01 12.14
C LEU A 61 1.18 15.08 12.75
N ASP A 62 1.38 16.18 12.02
CA ASP A 62 1.98 17.39 12.58
C ASP A 62 1.05 17.98 13.65
N THR A 63 1.59 18.41 14.79
CA THR A 63 0.83 18.92 15.94
C THR A 63 -0.10 20.07 15.58
N LYS A 64 0.23 20.86 14.54
CA LYS A 64 -0.62 21.97 14.08
C LYS A 64 -1.96 21.51 13.47
N TYR A 65 -2.05 20.27 12.99
CA TYR A 65 -3.24 19.69 12.36
C TYR A 65 -4.02 18.74 13.29
N GLN A 66 -3.71 18.73 14.59
CA GLN A 66 -4.35 17.83 15.57
C GLN A 66 -5.56 18.46 16.28
N ASN A 67 -6.03 19.63 15.80
CA ASN A 67 -7.29 20.21 16.27
C ASN A 67 -8.49 19.54 15.57
N GLU A 68 -9.65 19.59 16.21
CA GLU A 68 -10.84 18.86 15.75
C GLU A 68 -11.29 19.25 14.34
N ASP A 69 -11.26 20.53 13.98
CA ASP A 69 -11.67 21.00 12.66
C ASP A 69 -10.76 20.45 11.55
N ASP A 70 -9.44 20.44 11.78
CA ASP A 70 -8.48 19.92 10.80
C ASP A 70 -8.58 18.39 10.64
N LEU A 71 -8.82 17.67 11.74
CA LEU A 71 -9.00 16.23 11.72
C LEU A 71 -10.30 15.83 11.03
N ASN A 72 -11.40 16.54 11.29
CA ASN A 72 -12.67 16.30 10.60
C ASN A 72 -12.53 16.55 9.10
N LYS A 73 -11.90 17.66 8.67
CA LYS A 73 -11.63 17.91 7.25
C LYS A 73 -10.72 16.87 6.61
N LEU A 74 -9.75 16.34 7.35
CA LEU A 74 -8.88 15.27 6.87
C LEU A 74 -9.71 14.00 6.62
N VAL A 75 -10.54 13.59 7.58
CA VAL A 75 -11.41 12.41 7.46
C VAL A 75 -12.44 12.60 6.35
N GLU A 76 -13.09 13.76 6.25
CA GLU A 76 -14.02 14.11 5.17
C GLU A 76 -13.33 14.04 3.82
N GLY A 77 -12.16 14.66 3.66
CA GLY A 77 -11.39 14.63 2.42
C GLY A 77 -11.01 13.21 1.98
N LEU A 78 -10.67 12.32 2.93
CA LEU A 78 -10.42 10.91 2.65
C LEU A 78 -11.70 10.17 2.25
N THR A 79 -12.80 10.44 2.94
CA THR A 79 -14.11 9.83 2.71
C THR A 79 -14.63 10.18 1.31
N GLU A 80 -14.56 11.47 0.95
CA GLU A 80 -14.93 11.97 -0.38
C GLU A 80 -14.01 11.40 -1.46
N SER A 81 -12.69 11.42 -1.24
CA SER A 81 -11.72 10.98 -2.24
C SER A 81 -11.76 9.46 -2.52
N LEU A 82 -12.33 8.68 -1.61
CA LEU A 82 -12.52 7.23 -1.74
C LEU A 82 -13.97 6.85 -2.06
N GLU A 83 -14.87 7.84 -2.21
CA GLU A 83 -16.29 7.63 -2.49
C GLU A 83 -16.95 6.67 -1.47
N ILE A 84 -16.62 6.85 -0.19
CA ILE A 84 -17.19 6.03 0.88
C ILE A 84 -18.69 6.34 1.01
N THR A 85 -19.52 5.29 0.97
CA THR A 85 -20.97 5.43 1.01
C THR A 85 -21.48 5.50 2.45
N GLU A 86 -22.06 6.66 2.82
CA GLU A 86 -22.59 7.01 4.16
C GLU A 86 -23.92 6.33 4.54
N ASN A 87 -24.23 5.14 4.01
CA ASN A 87 -25.51 4.47 4.26
C ASN A 87 -25.41 2.93 4.26
N CYS A 88 -24.24 2.40 4.62
CA CYS A 88 -24.03 0.95 4.69
C CYS A 88 -24.21 0.43 6.12
N GLU A 89 -24.69 -0.81 6.30
CA GLU A 89 -24.89 -1.44 7.63
C GLU A 89 -23.60 -1.52 8.47
N ASN A 90 -22.44 -1.28 7.87
CA ASN A 90 -21.11 -1.36 8.48
C ASN A 90 -20.46 0.02 8.67
N GLU A 91 -21.21 1.10 8.49
CA GLU A 91 -20.71 2.43 8.82
C GLU A 91 -20.61 2.58 10.33
N CYS A 92 -19.45 3.03 10.79
CA CYS A 92 -19.23 3.34 12.19
C CYS A 92 -18.40 4.61 12.26
N GLU A 93 -18.91 5.58 13.01
CA GLU A 93 -18.13 6.71 13.45
C GLU A 93 -18.09 6.67 14.97
N SER A 94 -16.88 6.62 15.53
CA SER A 94 -16.73 6.58 16.98
C SER A 94 -15.55 7.43 17.45
N VAL A 95 -15.76 8.11 18.58
CA VAL A 95 -14.71 8.84 19.29
C VAL A 95 -14.62 8.27 20.69
N LYS A 96 -13.43 7.76 21.02
CA LYS A 96 -13.12 7.23 22.36
C LYS A 96 -12.03 8.09 22.96
N GLU A 97 -12.28 8.63 24.14
CA GLU A 97 -11.32 9.49 24.82
C GLU A 97 -11.04 8.98 26.23
N SER A 98 -9.76 8.94 26.58
CA SER A 98 -9.24 8.62 27.90
C SER A 98 -8.32 9.75 28.38
N ASP A 99 -7.76 9.57 29.58
CA ASP A 99 -6.81 10.51 30.18
C ASP A 99 -5.56 10.75 29.32
N PHE A 100 -5.17 9.76 28.51
CA PHE A 100 -3.91 9.79 27.76
C PHE A 100 -4.07 9.69 26.25
N VAL A 101 -5.21 9.20 25.77
CA VAL A 101 -5.40 8.90 24.34
C VAL A 101 -6.80 9.32 23.90
N LYS A 102 -6.89 9.97 22.74
CA LYS A 102 -8.12 10.14 21.97
C LYS A 102 -8.01 9.34 20.67
N VAL A 103 -9.00 8.50 20.39
CA VAL A 103 -9.11 7.71 19.16
C VAL A 103 -10.37 8.16 18.41
N MET A 104 -10.21 8.47 17.14
CA MET A 104 -11.31 8.69 16.20
C MET A 104 -11.27 7.55 15.18
N GLU A 105 -12.42 6.92 14.94
CA GLU A 105 -12.56 5.83 13.98
C GLU A 105 -13.71 6.13 13.04
N LYS A 106 -13.48 5.98 11.74
CA LYS A 106 -14.51 6.02 10.70
C LYS A 106 -14.34 4.81 9.78
N SER A 107 -15.38 4.01 9.65
CA SER A 107 -15.42 2.87 8.72
C SER A 107 -16.58 2.98 7.74
N GLY A 108 -16.42 2.38 6.57
CA GLY A 108 -17.46 2.34 5.55
C GLY A 108 -17.07 1.46 4.38
N LYS A 109 -17.79 1.61 3.26
CA LYS A 109 -17.50 0.89 2.01
C LYS A 109 -17.42 1.82 0.81
N THR A 110 -16.55 1.50 -0.14
CA THR A 110 -16.53 2.15 -1.46
C THR A 110 -17.67 1.61 -2.35
N SER A 111 -17.88 2.24 -3.50
CA SER A 111 -18.80 1.77 -4.55
C SER A 111 -18.44 0.38 -5.10
N GLU A 112 -17.18 -0.05 -4.95
CA GLU A 112 -16.64 -1.34 -5.38
C GLU A 112 -16.69 -2.43 -4.28
N ASP A 113 -17.49 -2.19 -3.23
CA ASP A 113 -17.64 -3.07 -2.05
C ASP A 113 -16.34 -3.30 -1.24
N GLU A 114 -15.39 -2.37 -1.35
CA GLU A 114 -14.15 -2.41 -0.56
C GLU A 114 -14.40 -1.81 0.82
N MET A 115 -14.00 -2.51 1.88
CA MET A 115 -14.08 -2.01 3.23
C MET A 115 -12.96 -1.02 3.50
N VAL A 116 -13.34 0.16 4.01
CA VAL A 116 -12.42 1.22 4.41
C VAL A 116 -12.50 1.40 5.92
N ASN A 117 -11.35 1.51 6.59
CA ASN A 117 -11.25 1.92 7.99
C ASN A 117 -10.20 3.03 8.13
N ILE A 118 -10.59 4.15 8.74
CA ILE A 118 -9.74 5.29 9.07
C ILE A 118 -9.68 5.39 10.60
N ILE A 119 -8.47 5.31 11.15
CA ILE A 119 -8.22 5.44 12.58
C ILE A 119 -7.22 6.56 12.81
N ILE A 120 -7.57 7.51 13.67
CA ILE A 120 -6.68 8.56 14.15
C ILE A 120 -6.49 8.35 15.65
N GLU A 121 -5.24 8.21 16.08
CA GLU A 121 -4.87 8.13 17.49
C GLU A 121 -4.04 9.35 17.87
N LEU A 122 -4.47 10.07 18.90
CA LEU A 122 -3.77 11.22 19.47
C LEU A 122 -3.39 10.91 20.92
N LYS A 123 -2.12 11.10 21.26
CA LYS A 123 -1.60 10.92 22.61
C LYS A 123 -1.39 12.26 23.30
N LYS A 124 -1.85 12.32 24.54
CA LYS A 124 -1.72 13.49 25.42
C LYS A 124 -0.43 13.40 26.25
N PRO A 125 0.18 14.55 26.61
CA PRO A 125 1.31 14.59 27.52
C PRO A 125 1.00 13.91 28.85
N PHE A 126 1.88 13.03 29.31
CA PHE A 126 1.72 12.36 30.62
C PHE A 126 1.69 13.35 31.79
N GLU A 127 2.45 14.46 31.68
CA GLU A 127 2.60 15.46 32.74
C GLU A 127 1.44 16.48 32.80
N LEU A 128 0.65 16.59 31.72
CA LEU A 128 -0.44 17.55 31.64
C LEU A 128 -1.79 16.84 31.71
N LYS A 129 -2.09 16.25 32.88
CA LYS A 129 -3.38 15.61 33.19
C LYS A 129 -4.62 16.49 32.98
N ASN A 130 -4.44 17.80 32.73
CA ASN A 130 -5.50 18.79 32.51
C ASN A 130 -5.23 19.79 31.38
N ALA A 131 -4.25 19.58 30.48
CA ALA A 131 -4.13 20.43 29.30
C ALA A 131 -5.16 19.99 28.25
N GLY A 132 -6.38 20.50 28.36
CA GLY A 132 -7.40 20.30 27.34
C GLY A 132 -6.87 20.75 25.96
N GLY A 133 -6.84 19.81 25.02
CA GLY A 133 -6.58 20.10 23.60
C GLY A 133 -5.11 20.13 23.14
N VAL A 134 -4.14 19.75 23.98
CA VAL A 134 -2.73 19.61 23.54
C VAL A 134 -2.36 18.14 23.44
N PHE A 135 -1.91 17.74 22.26
CA PHE A 135 -1.46 16.39 21.94
C PHE A 135 0.02 16.42 21.55
N GLU A 136 0.81 15.44 22.02
CA GLU A 136 2.24 15.34 21.72
C GLU A 136 2.51 14.53 20.47
N GLU A 137 1.72 13.48 20.27
CA GLU A 137 1.84 12.57 19.13
C GLU A 137 0.48 12.35 18.50
N GLY A 138 0.43 12.39 17.18
CA GLY A 138 -0.75 11.99 16.41
C GLY A 138 -0.33 11.04 15.30
N VAL A 139 -1.09 9.97 15.12
CA VAL A 139 -0.92 9.04 14.01
C VAL A 139 -2.26 8.81 13.33
N ILE A 140 -2.21 8.66 12.01
CA ILE A 140 -3.35 8.23 11.20
C ILE A 140 -3.01 6.91 10.54
N GLY A 141 -3.96 5.99 10.58
CA GLY A 141 -3.98 4.75 9.81
C GLY A 141 -5.22 4.73 8.93
N LEU A 142 -5.06 4.32 7.68
CA LEU A 142 -6.15 4.07 6.75
C LEU A 142 -5.93 2.71 6.12
N SER A 143 -6.89 1.79 6.23
CA SER A 143 -6.89 0.52 5.52
C SER A 143 -8.03 0.47 4.51
N ILE A 144 -7.73 -0.08 3.33
CA ILE A 144 -8.71 -0.43 2.30
C ILE A 144 -8.51 -1.90 1.99
N SER A 145 -9.58 -2.69 2.06
CA SER A 145 -9.53 -4.11 1.79
C SER A 145 -10.72 -4.58 0.96
N GLY A 146 -10.47 -5.49 0.02
CA GLY A 146 -11.48 -5.95 -0.90
C GLY A 146 -10.92 -6.81 -2.01
N SER A 147 -11.81 -7.31 -2.86
CA SER A 147 -11.43 -8.12 -4.02
C SER A 147 -10.96 -7.26 -5.21
N SER A 148 -11.42 -6.02 -5.32
CA SER A 148 -11.07 -5.07 -6.38
C SER A 148 -9.88 -4.16 -6.05
N THR A 149 -9.41 -4.17 -4.81
CA THR A 149 -8.38 -3.25 -4.30
C THR A 149 -7.05 -3.34 -5.04
N CYS A 150 -6.65 -4.53 -5.47
CA CYS A 150 -5.42 -4.74 -6.24
C CYS A 150 -5.47 -4.08 -7.63
N ASP A 151 -6.63 -4.07 -8.28
CA ASP A 151 -6.82 -3.48 -9.62
C ASP A 151 -6.81 -1.95 -9.57
N ARG A 152 -7.22 -1.37 -8.43
CA ARG A 152 -7.34 0.08 -8.21
C ARG A 152 -6.20 0.69 -7.41
N VAL A 153 -5.20 -0.10 -6.99
CA VAL A 153 -4.19 0.35 -6.01
C VAL A 153 -3.46 1.63 -6.42
N GLN A 154 -3.20 1.83 -7.73
CA GLN A 154 -2.57 3.04 -8.22
C GLN A 154 -3.46 4.28 -8.04
N GLU A 155 -4.76 4.15 -8.30
CA GLU A 155 -5.76 5.21 -8.12
C GLU A 155 -5.94 5.53 -6.65
N ILE A 156 -6.18 4.50 -5.83
CA ILE A 156 -6.31 4.60 -4.37
C ILE A 156 -5.12 5.35 -3.77
N ARG A 157 -3.89 4.95 -4.14
CA ARG A 157 -2.68 5.59 -3.66
C ARG A 157 -2.62 7.07 -4.03
N ARG A 158 -2.88 7.42 -5.30
CA ARG A 158 -2.86 8.82 -5.76
C ARG A 158 -3.87 9.67 -4.99
N ASN A 159 -5.08 9.15 -4.81
CA ASN A 159 -6.17 9.83 -4.12
C ASN A 159 -5.80 10.12 -2.64
N ILE A 160 -5.32 9.10 -1.92
CA ILE A 160 -4.93 9.26 -0.51
C ILE A 160 -3.70 10.17 -0.37
N GLU A 161 -2.68 10.01 -1.21
CA GLU A 161 -1.48 10.86 -1.16
C GLU A 161 -1.81 12.33 -1.47
N ALA A 162 -2.78 12.60 -2.33
CA ALA A 162 -3.24 13.97 -2.60
C ALA A 162 -3.86 14.61 -1.35
N VAL A 163 -4.70 13.89 -0.61
CA VAL A 163 -5.28 14.38 0.65
C VAL A 163 -4.18 14.55 1.70
N PHE A 164 -3.33 13.53 1.90
CA PHE A 164 -2.25 13.55 2.88
C PHE A 164 -1.24 14.68 2.65
N ALA A 165 -0.99 15.06 1.38
CA ALA A 165 -0.09 16.16 1.04
C ALA A 165 -0.56 17.51 1.63
N CYS A 166 -1.87 17.77 1.68
CA CYS A 166 -2.45 19.00 2.28
C CYS A 166 -2.10 19.14 3.77
N TYR A 167 -1.86 18.02 4.44
CA TYR A 167 -1.53 17.92 5.85
C TYR A 167 -0.05 17.58 6.10
N LYS A 168 0.78 17.58 5.03
CA LYS A 168 2.21 17.23 5.06
C LYS A 168 2.49 15.83 5.60
N ILE A 169 1.52 14.93 5.49
CA ILE A 169 1.65 13.54 5.90
C ILE A 169 2.39 12.80 4.79
N LYS A 170 3.46 12.09 5.16
CA LYS A 170 4.15 11.15 4.26
C LYS A 170 3.82 9.74 4.71
N PRO A 171 2.97 8.99 4.00
CA PRO A 171 2.55 7.68 4.47
C PRO A 171 3.63 6.63 4.24
N GLU A 172 3.80 5.76 5.24
CA GLU A 172 4.30 4.41 5.01
C GLU A 172 3.15 3.56 4.48
N VAL A 173 3.40 2.82 3.40
CA VAL A 173 2.38 1.98 2.77
C VAL A 173 2.75 0.52 2.96
N LYS A 174 1.77 -0.27 3.39
CA LYS A 174 1.84 -1.71 3.49
C LYS A 174 0.77 -2.32 2.59
N CYS A 175 1.06 -3.43 1.95
CA CYS A 175 0.09 -4.13 1.14
C CYS A 175 0.18 -5.64 1.37
N THR A 176 -0.97 -6.28 1.46
CA THR A 176 -1.11 -7.73 1.60
C THR A 176 -2.01 -8.26 0.50
N VAL A 177 -1.65 -9.40 -0.09
CA VAL A 177 -2.53 -10.18 -0.97
C VAL A 177 -2.72 -11.56 -0.37
N THR A 178 -3.98 -11.99 -0.32
CA THR A 178 -4.40 -13.32 0.13
C THR A 178 -4.93 -14.12 -1.05
N GLY A 179 -4.51 -15.38 -1.13
CA GLY A 179 -5.03 -16.35 -2.08
C GLY A 179 -5.05 -17.76 -1.52
N PHE A 180 -5.44 -18.72 -2.36
CA PHE A 180 -5.40 -20.14 -2.00
C PHE A 180 -5.04 -21.05 -3.17
N PHE A 181 -4.65 -22.27 -2.83
CA PHE A 181 -4.63 -23.43 -3.70
C PHE A 181 -5.65 -24.43 -3.17
N ASP A 182 -6.36 -25.12 -4.06
CA ASP A 182 -7.23 -26.21 -3.64
C ASP A 182 -6.41 -27.37 -3.08
N GLY A 183 -6.92 -27.95 -2.00
CA GLY A 183 -6.32 -29.05 -1.29
C GLY A 183 -5.08 -28.68 -0.48
N LYS A 184 -4.40 -29.73 -0.02
CA LYS A 184 -3.17 -29.62 0.75
C LYS A 184 -1.94 -29.59 -0.15
N LEU A 185 -1.15 -28.53 -0.04
CA LEU A 185 0.24 -28.53 -0.49
C LEU A 185 1.15 -29.05 0.63
N ASP A 186 2.14 -29.86 0.28
CA ASP A 186 3.22 -30.21 1.18
C ASP A 186 4.29 -29.10 1.25
N SER A 187 5.21 -29.20 2.22
CA SER A 187 6.26 -28.19 2.40
C SER A 187 7.19 -28.07 1.18
N LYS A 188 7.39 -29.13 0.38
CA LYS A 188 8.24 -29.07 -0.82
C LYS A 188 7.53 -28.28 -1.94
N GLU A 189 6.23 -28.49 -2.09
CA GLU A 189 5.37 -27.77 -3.03
C GLU A 189 5.29 -26.28 -2.66
N MET A 190 4.99 -25.95 -1.40
CA MET A 190 4.98 -24.56 -0.90
C MET A 190 6.33 -23.87 -1.14
N ASN A 191 7.44 -24.54 -0.84
CA ASN A 191 8.78 -24.00 -1.08
C ASN A 191 9.10 -23.85 -2.59
N LYS A 192 8.52 -24.68 -3.46
CA LYS A 192 8.67 -24.53 -4.92
C LYS A 192 7.93 -23.28 -5.39
N VAL A 193 6.72 -23.04 -4.91
CA VAL A 193 5.97 -21.80 -5.19
C VAL A 193 6.76 -20.59 -4.73
N CYS A 194 7.28 -20.59 -3.49
CA CYS A 194 8.13 -19.51 -2.98
C CYS A 194 9.33 -19.23 -3.89
N ARG A 195 10.09 -20.27 -4.29
CA ARG A 195 11.27 -20.10 -5.17
C ARG A 195 10.90 -19.51 -6.53
N ASN A 196 9.80 -19.96 -7.13
CA ASN A 196 9.35 -19.45 -8.41
C ASN A 196 9.01 -17.96 -8.31
N MET A 197 8.22 -17.59 -7.29
CA MET A 197 7.85 -16.20 -7.02
C MET A 197 9.08 -15.33 -6.75
N LEU A 198 9.97 -15.72 -5.83
CA LEU A 198 11.16 -14.93 -5.53
C LEU A 198 12.10 -14.79 -6.75
N GLY A 199 12.13 -15.80 -7.63
CA GLY A 199 12.88 -15.75 -8.88
C GLY A 199 12.38 -14.70 -9.88
N THR A 200 11.11 -14.27 -9.82
CA THR A 200 10.60 -13.23 -10.73
C THR A 200 11.08 -11.83 -10.37
N LEU A 201 11.47 -11.60 -9.10
CA LEU A 201 11.87 -10.29 -8.58
C LEU A 201 13.36 -10.18 -8.22
N ASP A 202 14.19 -11.11 -8.68
CA ASP A 202 15.60 -11.24 -8.25
C ASP A 202 15.74 -11.17 -6.72
N ALA A 203 14.79 -11.78 -6.01
CA ALA A 203 14.65 -11.65 -4.58
C ALA A 203 15.53 -12.67 -3.86
N ARG A 204 16.33 -12.19 -2.91
CA ARG A 204 17.14 -13.05 -2.04
C ARG A 204 16.33 -13.45 -0.82
N LYS A 205 16.18 -14.75 -0.60
CA LYS A 205 15.65 -15.29 0.66
C LYS A 205 16.56 -14.89 1.83
N VAL A 206 15.94 -14.35 2.88
CA VAL A 206 16.57 -13.93 4.15
C VAL A 206 16.37 -15.02 5.20
N ARG A 207 15.12 -15.49 5.37
CA ARG A 207 14.75 -16.46 6.39
C ARG A 207 13.62 -17.36 5.91
N ASP A 208 13.53 -18.56 6.48
CA ASP A 208 12.34 -19.39 6.41
C ASP A 208 11.96 -20.05 7.73
N ILE A 209 10.67 -20.34 7.85
CA ILE A 209 10.06 -21.15 8.89
C ILE A 209 9.38 -22.32 8.17
N ASN A 210 9.73 -23.55 8.53
CA ASN A 210 9.08 -24.74 8.00
C ASN A 210 8.44 -25.53 9.15
N GLY A 211 7.12 -25.63 9.11
CA GLY A 211 6.31 -26.48 9.97
C GLY A 211 5.52 -27.50 9.16
N LYS A 212 4.83 -28.42 9.84
CA LYS A 212 4.10 -29.52 9.20
C LYS A 212 3.02 -29.08 8.19
N ASN A 213 2.39 -27.93 8.44
CA ASN A 213 1.32 -27.36 7.61
C ASN A 213 1.51 -25.84 7.40
N LEU A 214 2.72 -25.33 7.63
CA LEU A 214 3.05 -23.91 7.63
C LEU A 214 4.41 -23.71 6.96
N VAL A 215 4.50 -22.83 5.97
CA VAL A 215 5.78 -22.36 5.43
C VAL A 215 5.76 -20.84 5.44
N GLY A 216 6.74 -20.22 6.07
CA GLY A 216 6.97 -18.78 6.06
C GLY A 216 8.31 -18.47 5.43
N VAL A 217 8.40 -17.46 4.56
CA VAL A 217 9.64 -17.02 3.93
C VAL A 217 9.71 -15.50 3.97
N SER A 218 10.78 -14.98 4.55
CA SER A 218 11.14 -13.56 4.47
C SER A 218 12.22 -13.38 3.41
N ALA A 219 12.07 -12.38 2.55
CA ALA A 219 12.97 -12.13 1.44
C ALA A 219 13.17 -10.63 1.19
N TYR A 220 14.21 -10.33 0.42
CA TYR A 220 14.54 -8.97 -0.02
C TYR A 220 14.61 -8.91 -1.53
N SER A 221 13.91 -7.95 -2.13
CA SER A 221 14.09 -7.55 -3.52
C SER A 221 14.34 -6.05 -3.61
N PRO A 222 15.35 -5.60 -4.38
CA PRO A 222 15.52 -4.18 -4.69
C PRO A 222 14.31 -3.52 -5.37
N ALA A 223 13.44 -4.30 -6.02
CA ALA A 223 12.29 -3.79 -6.78
C ALA A 223 11.14 -3.23 -5.91
N ILE A 224 11.07 -3.63 -4.63
CA ILE A 224 9.96 -3.31 -3.71
C ILE A 224 10.25 -2.03 -2.89
N GLY A 225 11.48 -1.52 -2.94
CA GLY A 225 11.86 -0.26 -2.28
C GLY A 225 12.01 -0.40 -0.77
N SER A 226 11.01 0.05 0.00
CA SER A 226 11.05 0.10 1.47
C SER A 226 11.36 -1.27 2.07
N PHE A 227 12.03 -1.30 3.22
CA PHE A 227 12.44 -2.53 3.89
C PHE A 227 12.43 -2.35 5.40
N ILE A 228 12.43 -3.49 6.10
CA ILE A 228 12.65 -3.59 7.53
C ILE A 228 13.92 -4.40 7.78
N GLU A 229 14.53 -4.21 8.95
CA GLU A 229 15.71 -4.97 9.35
C GLU A 229 15.31 -6.12 10.27
N ILE A 230 15.80 -7.32 9.96
CA ILE A 230 15.65 -8.55 10.75
C ILE A 230 17.04 -9.05 11.09
N ASP A 231 17.44 -8.98 12.36
CA ASP A 231 18.74 -9.46 12.83
C ASP A 231 19.92 -8.93 11.99
N GLY A 232 19.81 -7.68 11.49
CA GLY A 232 20.81 -7.02 10.66
C GLY A 232 20.68 -7.22 9.14
N ASP A 233 19.77 -8.09 8.70
CA ASP A 233 19.47 -8.29 7.28
C ASP A 233 18.23 -7.49 6.86
N ARG A 234 18.25 -6.92 5.64
CA ARG A 234 17.08 -6.25 5.06
C ARG A 234 16.07 -7.27 4.57
N SER A 235 14.79 -7.01 4.81
CA SER A 235 13.66 -7.80 4.32
C SER A 235 12.54 -6.86 3.87
N ASN A 236 11.89 -7.17 2.75
CA ASN A 236 10.75 -6.38 2.28
C ASN A 236 9.65 -7.21 1.62
N ILE A 237 9.78 -8.53 1.59
CA ILE A 237 8.74 -9.44 1.14
C ILE A 237 8.54 -10.48 2.25
N GLN A 238 7.29 -10.70 2.65
CA GLN A 238 6.90 -11.83 3.50
C GLN A 238 5.95 -12.74 2.71
N LEU A 239 6.25 -14.03 2.68
CA LEU A 239 5.40 -15.09 2.12
C LEU A 239 5.00 -16.03 3.25
N ASN A 240 3.72 -16.34 3.39
CA ASN A 240 3.24 -17.33 4.36
C ASN A 240 2.26 -18.28 3.68
N PHE A 241 2.34 -19.57 4.02
CA PHE A 241 1.45 -20.62 3.55
C PHE A 241 0.86 -21.35 4.73
N ARG A 242 -0.44 -21.64 4.71
CA ARG A 242 -1.07 -22.48 5.74
C ARG A 242 -2.18 -23.32 5.17
N TYR A 243 -2.13 -24.62 5.43
CA TYR A 243 -3.23 -25.52 5.10
C TYR A 243 -4.36 -25.44 6.13
N SER A 244 -5.59 -25.26 5.64
CA SER A 244 -6.85 -25.34 6.38
C SER A 244 -7.54 -26.65 6.04
N ALA A 245 -7.61 -27.57 7.01
CA ALA A 245 -8.32 -28.84 6.82
C ALA A 245 -9.86 -28.68 6.80
N TYR A 246 -10.36 -27.57 7.32
CA TYR A 246 -11.79 -27.25 7.32
C TYR A 246 -12.28 -26.86 5.92
N GLU A 247 -11.47 -26.10 5.20
CA GLU A 247 -11.79 -25.61 3.85
C GLU A 247 -11.19 -26.46 2.74
N ASP A 248 -10.35 -27.43 3.10
CA ASP A 248 -9.52 -28.22 2.18
C ASP A 248 -8.76 -27.32 1.20
N LYS A 249 -8.09 -26.29 1.74
CA LYS A 249 -7.35 -25.28 0.98
C LYS A 249 -6.01 -24.97 1.64
N THR A 250 -5.02 -24.67 0.81
CA THR A 250 -3.75 -24.09 1.25
C THR A 250 -3.74 -22.61 0.95
N PHE A 251 -3.84 -21.78 1.98
CA PHE A 251 -3.79 -20.33 1.86
C PHE A 251 -2.35 -19.86 1.66
N ILE A 252 -2.22 -18.77 0.90
CA ILE A 252 -0.99 -17.99 0.75
C ILE A 252 -1.29 -16.53 1.12
N TRP A 253 -0.38 -15.92 1.89
CA TRP A 253 -0.34 -14.49 2.15
C TRP A 253 0.99 -13.93 1.69
N ILE A 254 0.94 -12.81 0.98
CA ILE A 254 2.13 -12.08 0.53
C ILE A 254 2.02 -10.65 1.04
N GLY A 255 3.03 -10.17 1.74
CA GLY A 255 3.05 -8.83 2.34
C GLY A 255 4.29 -8.03 1.98
N ILE A 256 4.12 -6.73 1.72
CA ILE A 256 5.20 -5.74 1.50
C ILE A 256 4.94 -4.43 2.27
N PRO A 257 5.99 -3.79 2.85
CA PRO A 257 7.20 -4.47 3.30
C PRO A 257 6.81 -5.66 4.20
N ALA A 258 7.79 -6.52 4.55
CA ALA A 258 7.49 -7.75 5.28
C ALA A 258 6.63 -7.49 6.54
N ILE A 259 5.55 -8.25 6.67
CA ILE A 259 4.58 -8.15 7.77
C ILE A 259 5.06 -9.11 8.87
N PHE A 260 5.41 -8.59 10.04
CA PHE A 260 5.70 -9.41 11.23
C PHE A 260 4.46 -9.56 12.09
#